data_AF-A0AAE1AMI7-F1
#
_entry.id   AF-A0AAE1AMI7-F1
#
_cell.length_a   1.000
_cell.length_b   1.000
_cell.length_c   1.000
_cell.angle_alpha   90.00
_cell.angle_beta   90.00
_cell.angle_gamma   90.00
#
_symmetry.space_group_name_H-M   'P 1'
#
loop_
_entity.id
_entity.type
_entity.pdbx_description
1 polymer ?
#
loop_
_entity_poly.entity_id
_entity_poly.type
_entity_poly.pdbx_seq_one_letter_code
_entity_poly.pdbx_strand_id
1 'polypeptide(L)' 'MSVEDPKEQSCWFKPVDIAFAIDGSGSIGQENFTLSLQFIKEFLEPFTISNSSIRVAAVKFSNRAHAESAILFG' A
#
# COMPACT_ATOMS: atom_id res chain seq x y z
N MET A 1 -16.65 41.62 -10.85
CA MET A 1 -17.40 40.40 -11.20
C MET A 1 -16.38 39.38 -11.64
N SER A 2 -16.00 38.47 -10.74
CA SER A 2 -15.41 37.19 -11.08
C SER A 2 -16.19 36.21 -10.23
N VAL A 3 -17.03 35.40 -10.87
CA VAL A 3 -17.78 34.35 -10.20
C VAL A 3 -16.76 33.28 -9.87
N GLU A 4 -16.46 33.07 -8.59
CA GLU A 4 -15.72 31.89 -8.15
C GLU A 4 -16.57 30.65 -8.46
N ASP A 5 -16.00 29.70 -9.22
CA ASP A 5 -16.64 28.42 -9.51
C ASP A 5 -16.68 27.57 -8.21
N PRO A 6 -17.84 27.11 -7.70
CA PRO A 6 -17.95 26.46 -6.39
C PRO A 6 -17.31 25.07 -6.28
N LYS A 7 -16.45 24.66 -7.22
CA LYS A 7 -15.89 23.31 -7.30
C LYS A 7 -14.38 23.23 -7.24
N GLU A 8 -13.68 24.28 -6.83
CA GLU A 8 -12.30 24.11 -6.37
C GLU A 8 -12.28 23.65 -4.91
N GLN A 9 -12.85 22.46 -4.69
CA GLN A 9 -12.65 21.76 -3.45
C GLN A 9 -11.17 21.37 -3.44
N SER A 10 -10.35 22.13 -2.72
CA SER A 10 -8.98 21.74 -2.43
C SER A 10 -9.02 20.29 -1.96
N CYS A 11 -8.56 19.38 -2.81
CA CYS A 11 -8.30 18.00 -2.42
C CYS A 11 -7.10 18.04 -1.48
N TRP A 12 -7.36 18.45 -0.23
CA TRP A 12 -6.44 18.22 0.86
C TRP A 12 -6.13 16.73 0.84
N PHE A 13 -4.85 16.39 0.93
CA PHE A 13 -4.38 15.00 0.92
C PHE A 13 -5.12 14.22 2.00
N LYS A 14 -6.19 13.53 1.59
CA LYS A 14 -6.93 12.62 2.46
C LYS A 14 -5.98 11.47 2.78
N PRO A 15 -6.03 10.92 4.01
CA PRO A 15 -5.30 9.71 4.30
C PRO A 15 -5.67 8.60 3.30
N VAL A 16 -4.67 7.86 2.83
CA VAL A 16 -4.84 6.77 1.85
C VAL A 16 -4.37 5.47 2.47
N ASP A 17 -5.17 4.43 2.30
CA ASP A 17 -4.84 3.07 2.72
C ASP A 17 -4.42 2.23 1.51
N ILE A 18 -3.23 1.62 1.59
CA ILE A 18 -2.71 0.74 0.56
C ILE A 18 -2.51 -0.65 1.17
N ALA A 19 -3.12 -1.67 0.56
CA ALA A 19 -2.94 -3.05 0.99
C ALA A 19 -2.31 -3.89 -0.14
N PHE A 20 -1.14 -4.47 0.11
CA PHE A 20 -0.48 -5.39 -0.80
C PHE A 20 -0.84 -6.84 -0.45
N ALA A 21 -1.48 -7.54 -1.38
CA ALA A 21 -1.60 -8.99 -1.33
C ALA A 21 -0.44 -9.60 -2.14
N ILE A 22 0.44 -10.35 -1.45
CA ILE A 22 1.67 -10.90 -2.03
C ILE A 22 1.53 -12.41 -2.18
N ASP A 23 1.65 -12.91 -3.41
CA ASP A 23 1.62 -14.35 -3.67
C ASP A 23 2.88 -15.00 -3.10
N GLY A 24 2.68 -15.88 -2.11
CA GLY A 24 3.72 -16.66 -1.48
C GLY A 24 3.47 -18.15 -1.60
N SER A 25 2.77 -18.56 -2.66
CA SER A 25 2.60 -19.95 -3.06
C SER A 25 3.95 -20.60 -3.40
N GLY A 26 3.99 -21.94 -3.40
CA GLY A 26 5.20 -22.70 -3.69
C GLY A 26 5.76 -22.46 -5.10
N SER A 27 4.92 -22.11 -6.07
CA SER A 27 5.32 -21.83 -7.46
C SER A 27 6.09 -20.52 -7.63
N ILE A 28 5.89 -19.55 -6.74
CA ILE A 28 6.64 -18.30 -6.75
C ILE A 28 8.09 -18.57 -6.31
N GLY A 29 8.27 -19.43 -5.30
CA GLY A 29 9.58 -19.69 -4.71
C GLY A 29 10.11 -18.49 -3.91
N GLN A 30 11.19 -18.71 -3.15
CA GLN A 30 11.70 -17.72 -2.20
C GLN A 30 12.32 -16.48 -2.89
N GLU A 31 12.97 -16.67 -4.03
CA GLU A 31 13.61 -15.59 -4.78
C GLU A 31 12.58 -14.57 -5.29
N ASN A 32 11.55 -15.02 -6.00
CA ASN A 32 10.52 -14.11 -6.54
C ASN A 32 9.66 -13.50 -5.44
N PHE A 33 9.46 -14.20 -4.32
CA PHE A 33 8.80 -13.61 -3.15
C PHE A 33 9.64 -12.45 -2.57
N THR A 34 10.96 -12.62 -2.51
CA THR A 34 11.88 -11.57 -2.07
C THR A 34 11.89 -10.38 -3.03
N LEU A 35 11.86 -10.63 -4.34
CA LEU A 35 11.73 -9.57 -5.36
C LEU A 35 10.41 -8.80 -5.21
N SER A 36 9.32 -9.49 -4.88
CA SER A 36 8.01 -8.85 -4.63
C SER A 36 8.06 -7.90 -3.42
N LEU A 37 8.76 -8.30 -2.35
CA LEU A 37 8.98 -7.42 -1.19
C LEU A 37 9.89 -6.23 -1.53
N GLN A 38 10.91 -6.44 -2.36
CA GLN A 38 11.79 -5.35 -2.82
C GLN A 38 11.01 -4.33 -3.65
N PHE A 39 10.19 -4.79 -4.59
CA PHE A 39 9.32 -3.93 -5.38
C PHE A 39 8.41 -3.07 -4.48
N ILE A 40 7.78 -3.67 -3.46
CA ILE A 40 6.91 -2.92 -2.53
C ILE A 40 7.72 -1.85 -1.78
N LYS A 41 8.94 -2.15 -1.33
CA LYS A 41 9.81 -1.16 -0.66
C LYS A 41 10.17 0.00 -1.59
N GLU A 42 10.58 -0.29 -2.81
CA GLU A 42 10.95 0.73 -3.81
C GLU A 42 9.73 1.56 -4.22
N PHE A 43 8.57 0.94 -4.39
CA PHE A 43 7.32 1.63 -4.65
C PHE A 43 6.94 2.58 -3.51
N LEU A 44 7.20 2.18 -2.26
CA LEU A 44 6.85 2.96 -1.07
C LEU A 44 7.83 4.10 -0.75
N GLU A 45 9.02 4.11 -1.34
CA GLU A 45 10.10 5.08 -1.07
C GLU A 45 9.69 6.57 -1.17
N PRO A 46 8.91 7.03 -2.18
CA PRO A 46 8.53 8.43 -2.28
C PRO A 46 7.38 8.83 -1.33
N PHE A 47 6.78 7.89 -0.61
CA PHE A 47 5.59 8.13 0.20
C PHE A 47 5.94 8.38 1.67
N THR A 48 5.35 9.42 2.26
CA THR A 48 5.36 9.61 3.72
C THR A 48 4.33 8.67 4.36
N ILE A 49 4.79 7.53 4.87
CA ILE A 49 3.96 6.57 5.61
C ILE A 49 3.74 7.09 7.03
N SER A 50 2.49 7.32 7.40
CA SER A 50 2.09 7.69 8.77
C SER A 50 0.59 7.46 8.95
N ASN A 51 0.14 7.38 10.20
CA ASN A 51 -1.29 7.23 10.51
C ASN A 51 -2.16 8.42 10.06
N SER A 52 -1.55 9.57 9.74
CA SER A 52 -2.23 10.79 9.26
C SER A 52 -2.10 11.04 7.75
N SER A 53 -1.34 10.21 7.03
CA SER A 53 -1.13 10.31 5.58
C SER A 53 -1.38 8.96 4.92
N ILE A 54 -0.34 8.23 4.55
CA ILE A 54 -0.45 6.95 3.87
C ILE A 54 -0.24 5.84 4.91
N ARG A 55 -1.19 4.92 4.99
CA ARG A 55 -1.11 3.72 5.81
C ARG A 55 -0.96 2.52 4.90
N VAL A 56 -0.06 1.61 5.25
CA VAL A 56 0.24 0.47 4.39
C VAL A 56 0.12 -0.83 5.16
N ALA A 57 -0.51 -1.81 4.53
CA ALA A 57 -0.55 -3.19 4.98
C ALA A 57 0.02 -4.11 3.90
N ALA A 58 0.70 -5.18 4.28
CA ALA A 58 1.11 -6.23 3.36
C ALA A 58 0.73 -7.61 3.93
N VAL A 59 0.09 -8.44 3.12
CA VAL A 59 -0.35 -9.80 3.50
C VAL A 59 0.17 -10.81 2.50
N LYS A 60 0.79 -11.88 3.00
CA LYS A 60 1.15 -13.05 2.18
C LYS A 60 -0.09 -13.91 1.96
N PHE A 61 -0.38 -14.28 0.71
CA PHE A 61 -1.44 -15.22 0.36
C PHE A 61 -0.87 -16.42 -0.41
N SER A 62 -1.54 -17.57 -0.29
CA SER A 62 -1.31 -18.72 -1.17
C SER A 62 -2.63 -19.48 -1.31
N ASN A 63 -2.73 -20.72 -0.82
CA ASN A 63 -3.96 -21.50 -0.81
C ASN A 63 -4.98 -20.98 0.22
N ARG A 64 -4.51 -20.16 1.17
CA ARG A 64 -5.28 -19.41 2.15
C ARG A 64 -4.65 -18.02 2.29
N ALA A 65 -5.48 -17.01 2.55
CA ALA A 65 -4.99 -15.71 2.98
C ALA A 65 -4.64 -15.79 4.48
N HIS A 66 -3.38 -15.53 4.83
CA HIS A 66 -2.95 -15.48 6.23
C HIS A 66 -3.05 -14.04 6.74
N ALA A 67 -4.26 -13.61 7.10
CA ALA A 67 -4.50 -12.26 7.62
C ALA A 67 -3.67 -11.95 8.89
N GLU A 68 -3.32 -12.99 9.67
CA GLU A 68 -2.46 -12.88 10.86
C GLU A 68 -1.00 -12.54 10.54
N SER A 69 -0.59 -12.59 9.27
CA SER A 69 0.76 -12.21 8.81
C SER A 69 0.85 -10.78 8.30
N ALA A 70 -0.19 -9.97 8.52
CA ALA A 70 -0.24 -8.60 8.03
C ALA A 70 0.88 -7.76 8.66
N ILE A 71 1.80 -7.28 7.82
CA ILE A 71 2.80 -6.30 8.22
C ILE A 71 2.13 -4.93 8.07
N LEU A 72 1.86 -4.27 9.19
CA LEU A 72 1.40 -2.90 9.22
C LEU A 72 2.61 -1.97 9.21
N PHE A 73 2.64 -1.04 8.27
CA PHE A 73 3.57 0.07 8.25
C PHE A 73 2.79 1.30 8.71
N GLY A 74 3.13 1.81 9.90
CA GLY A 74 2.52 2.96 10.54
C GLY A 74 3.53 3.74 11.34
#